data_AF-A0A847N7B6-F1
#
_entry.id   AF-A0A847N7B6-F1
#
_cell.length_a   1.000
_cell.length_b   1.000
_cell.length_c   1.000
_cell.angle_alpha   90.00
_cell.angle_beta   90.00
_cell.angle_gamma   90.00
#
_symmetry.space_group_name_H-M   'P 1'
#
loop_
_entity.id
_entity.type
_entity.pdbx_description
1 polymer ?
#
loop_
_entity_poly.entity_id
_entity_poly.type
_entity_poly.pdbx_seq_one_letter_code
_entity_poly.pdbx_strand_id
1 'polypeptide(L)'
;MKTRTQQNNFFSNFWSRTKFTIKTKWQKASFGLFLVASIVAFLYAIGFGTSWSISQEMGNNAVSNYVKDTVNSKNILMFNLSLGLVLSVAFSMLFGSANRTKYYLTNFITLGIVLLLFATVSIVYIITIREVETSMLALLNDPANASLWERLFRINGSSAEGVRLTFKLGYAASALTILANLAAIGVMVQKYLYLNVKKETYSDVMRKIELGQIEVIQDKKSAIDFDSEEIKIDVAQLTDIEDIKVDKMRYQANKSSYWLALLSVVLLAIAGFMSITYSSFTNDANELRVNPNYQVAIDIALLIIMLLATFLGAEKMKNYQKKWSIGMFVLAVINVARIFFVPTIFHNQYLNYINNIDTVAPGGLPTSRYIIVVILMVAAIALQIAGGVINYIKTTKLEKHIRELGEK
;
A
#
# COMPACT_ATOMS: atom_id res chain seq x y z
N MET A 1 -18.79 58.55 11.13
CA MET A 1 -18.91 57.39 12.04
C MET A 1 -18.99 56.03 11.29
N LYS A 2 -18.28 55.84 10.16
CA LYS A 2 -18.37 54.62 9.29
C LYS A 2 -17.07 53.80 9.19
N THR A 3 -16.02 54.12 9.96
CA THR A 3 -14.67 53.59 9.72
C THR A 3 -14.19 52.49 10.68
N ARG A 4 -14.89 52.22 11.79
CA ARG A 4 -14.48 51.15 12.74
C ARG A 4 -14.95 49.74 12.35
N THR A 5 -16.02 49.60 11.56
CA THR A 5 -16.61 48.29 11.23
C THR A 5 -15.82 47.53 10.16
N GLN A 6 -15.09 48.23 9.26
CA GLN A 6 -14.30 47.58 8.21
C GLN A 6 -13.00 46.94 8.73
N GLN A 7 -12.39 47.49 9.79
CA GLN A 7 -11.13 46.98 10.32
C GLN A 7 -11.27 45.62 11.03
N ASN A 8 -12.41 45.37 11.69
CA ASN A 8 -12.69 44.08 12.33
C ASN A 8 -12.94 42.94 11.32
N ASN A 9 -13.40 43.25 10.11
CA ASN A 9 -13.61 42.24 9.06
C ASN A 9 -12.32 41.81 8.38
N PHE A 10 -11.28 42.64 8.39
CA PHE A 10 -9.99 42.28 7.80
C PHE A 10 -9.24 41.27 8.67
N PHE A 11 -9.16 41.51 9.98
CA PHE A 11 -8.46 40.59 10.90
C PHE A 11 -9.17 39.24 11.04
N SER A 12 -10.50 39.21 11.05
CA SER A 12 -11.26 37.94 11.11
C SER A 12 -11.09 37.13 9.81
N ASN A 13 -11.08 37.78 8.65
CA ASN A 13 -10.84 37.12 7.36
C ASN A 13 -9.39 36.68 7.18
N PHE A 14 -8.41 37.44 7.69
CA PHE A 14 -7.01 37.05 7.66
C PHE A 14 -6.75 35.82 8.54
N TRP A 15 -7.28 35.80 9.76
CA TRP A 15 -7.15 34.67 10.68
C TRP A 15 -7.90 33.42 10.20
N SER A 16 -9.05 33.57 9.53
CA SER A 16 -9.77 32.43 8.95
C SER A 16 -9.03 31.82 7.76
N ARG A 17 -8.46 32.66 6.87
CA ARG A 17 -7.65 32.21 5.73
C ARG A 17 -6.34 31.57 6.17
N THR A 18 -5.62 32.14 7.13
CA THR A 18 -4.35 31.57 7.65
C THR A 18 -4.60 30.24 8.37
N LYS A 19 -5.64 30.14 9.21
CA LYS A 19 -6.04 28.86 9.86
C LYS A 19 -6.38 27.77 8.83
N PHE A 20 -7.03 28.10 7.72
CA PHE A 20 -7.39 27.13 6.69
C PHE A 20 -6.18 26.59 5.92
N THR A 21 -5.24 27.46 5.55
CA THR A 21 -4.02 27.08 4.82
C THR A 21 -3.06 26.28 5.69
N ILE A 22 -2.92 26.63 6.97
CA ILE A 22 -2.12 25.86 7.93
C ILE A 22 -2.72 24.45 8.10
N LYS A 23 -4.05 24.33 8.16
CA LYS A 23 -4.76 23.05 8.35
C LYS A 23 -4.54 22.05 7.23
N THR A 24 -4.59 22.49 5.97
CA THR A 24 -4.37 21.61 4.81
C THR A 24 -2.91 21.17 4.68
N LYS A 25 -1.96 22.06 5.01
CA LYS A 25 -0.53 21.71 5.06
C LYS A 25 -0.23 20.69 6.16
N TRP A 26 -0.80 20.87 7.35
CA TRP A 26 -0.55 19.97 8.49
C TRP A 26 -1.06 18.55 8.24
N GLN A 27 -2.23 18.40 7.61
CA GLN A 27 -2.75 17.08 7.22
C GLN A 27 -1.84 16.38 6.19
N LYS A 28 -1.36 17.11 5.17
CA LYS A 28 -0.42 16.53 4.20
C LYS A 28 0.89 16.13 4.87
N ALA A 29 1.40 16.96 5.79
CA ALA A 29 2.60 16.66 6.55
C ALA A 29 2.44 15.41 7.43
N SER A 30 1.32 15.26 8.15
CA SER A 30 1.06 14.06 8.97
C SER A 30 0.95 12.79 8.13
N PHE A 31 0.32 12.87 6.95
CA PHE A 31 0.27 11.73 6.02
C PHE A 31 1.63 11.40 5.42
N GLY A 32 2.45 12.40 5.11
CA GLY A 32 3.85 12.21 4.72
C GLY A 32 4.65 11.51 5.82
N LEU A 33 4.50 11.96 7.07
CA LEU A 33 5.14 11.35 8.23
C LEU A 33 4.72 9.89 8.40
N PHE A 34 3.45 9.56 8.20
CA PHE A 34 2.98 8.17 8.22
C PHE A 34 3.66 7.29 7.17
N LEU A 35 3.73 7.77 5.94
CA LEU A 35 4.37 7.01 4.87
C LEU A 35 5.83 6.75 5.19
N VAL A 36 6.57 7.80 5.57
CA VAL A 36 7.98 7.68 5.96
C VAL A 36 8.15 6.73 7.14
N ALA A 37 7.36 6.89 8.21
CA ALA A 37 7.44 6.03 9.38
C ALA A 37 7.14 4.55 9.05
N SER A 38 6.15 4.29 8.19
CA SER A 38 5.81 2.93 7.75
C SER A 38 6.92 2.30 6.92
N ILE A 39 7.54 3.06 6.00
CA ILE A 39 8.66 2.59 5.18
C ILE A 39 9.89 2.32 6.05
N VAL A 40 10.22 3.23 6.97
CA VAL A 40 11.35 3.06 7.90
C VAL A 40 11.14 1.81 8.78
N ALA A 41 9.94 1.65 9.33
CA ALA A 41 9.60 0.46 10.11
C ALA A 41 9.75 -0.81 9.27
N PHE A 42 9.26 -0.81 8.04
CA PHE A 42 9.35 -1.94 7.12
C PHE A 42 10.78 -2.29 6.69
N LEU A 43 11.60 -1.30 6.35
CA LEU A 43 13.01 -1.50 6.03
C LEU A 43 13.78 -2.07 7.23
N TYR A 44 13.50 -1.56 8.42
CA TYR A 44 14.04 -2.14 9.65
C TYR A 44 13.56 -3.59 9.84
N ALA A 45 12.27 -3.86 9.61
CA ALA A 45 11.70 -5.21 9.68
C ALA A 45 12.38 -6.18 8.70
N ILE A 46 12.73 -5.73 7.50
CA ILE A 46 13.45 -6.55 6.53
C ILE A 46 14.87 -6.84 7.05
N GLY A 47 15.62 -5.81 7.42
CA GLY A 47 17.02 -5.96 7.85
C GLY A 47 17.18 -6.76 9.14
N PHE A 48 16.22 -6.61 10.06
CA PHE A 48 16.16 -7.39 11.29
C PHE A 48 15.55 -8.77 11.06
N GLY A 49 14.47 -8.82 10.26
CA GLY A 49 13.66 -10.01 9.98
C GLY A 49 14.43 -11.12 9.26
N THR A 50 15.24 -10.72 8.28
CA THR A 50 16.14 -11.63 7.54
C THR A 50 17.38 -12.00 8.35
N SER A 51 17.52 -11.46 9.57
CA SER A 51 18.76 -11.47 10.35
C SER A 51 19.97 -10.90 9.60
N TRP A 52 19.76 -10.24 8.46
CA TRP A 52 20.84 -9.79 7.56
C TRP A 52 21.75 -8.78 8.25
N SER A 53 21.18 -7.81 8.98
CA SER A 53 21.98 -6.85 9.74
C SER A 53 22.90 -7.54 10.76
N ILE A 54 22.36 -8.47 11.56
CA ILE A 54 23.12 -9.18 12.59
C ILE A 54 24.12 -10.16 11.96
N SER A 55 23.75 -10.84 10.86
CA SER A 55 24.61 -11.81 10.19
C SER A 55 25.76 -11.16 9.43
N GLN A 56 25.60 -9.94 8.91
CA GLN A 56 26.70 -9.16 8.36
C GLN A 56 27.71 -8.78 9.45
N GLU A 57 27.25 -8.37 10.62
CA GLU A 57 28.13 -7.97 11.72
C GLU A 57 28.84 -9.18 12.37
N MET A 58 28.15 -10.31 12.54
CA MET A 58 28.64 -11.44 13.36
C MET A 58 29.02 -12.69 12.55
N GLY A 59 28.74 -12.73 11.25
CA GLY A 59 29.12 -13.83 10.34
C GLY A 59 28.09 -14.96 10.32
N ASN A 60 27.81 -15.49 9.12
CA ASN A 60 26.71 -16.44 8.87
C ASN A 60 26.75 -17.73 9.72
N ASN A 61 27.94 -18.21 10.11
CA ASN A 61 28.08 -19.53 10.74
C ASN A 61 27.90 -19.50 12.27
N ALA A 62 28.29 -18.42 12.96
CA ALA A 62 28.21 -18.32 14.42
C ALA A 62 26.82 -17.90 14.92
N VAL A 63 26.11 -17.10 14.11
CA VAL A 63 24.76 -16.59 14.37
C VAL A 63 23.69 -17.67 14.12
N SER A 64 24.03 -18.66 13.29
CA SER A 64 23.07 -19.58 12.66
C SER A 64 22.14 -20.30 13.61
N ASN A 65 22.58 -20.77 14.77
CA ASN A 65 21.74 -21.68 15.56
C ASN A 65 21.01 -20.96 16.70
N TYR A 66 21.72 -20.13 17.48
CA TYR A 66 21.12 -19.46 18.63
C TYR A 66 20.25 -18.26 18.25
N VAL A 67 20.70 -17.48 17.26
CA VAL A 67 19.99 -16.26 16.84
C VAL A 67 18.88 -16.61 15.86
N LYS A 68 19.05 -17.56 14.92
CA LYS A 68 17.91 -17.95 14.07
C LYS A 68 16.74 -18.47 14.89
N ASP A 69 16.95 -19.37 15.85
CA ASP A 69 15.82 -19.99 16.55
C ASP A 69 15.07 -18.99 17.44
N THR A 70 15.81 -18.11 18.13
CA THR A 70 15.22 -17.11 19.02
C THR A 70 14.57 -15.95 18.26
N VAL A 71 15.14 -15.57 17.10
CA VAL A 71 14.77 -14.35 16.40
C VAL A 71 13.78 -14.63 15.26
N ASN A 72 13.77 -15.81 14.64
CA ASN A 72 12.98 -16.09 13.43
C ASN A 72 11.46 -15.94 13.63
N SER A 73 10.87 -16.45 14.72
CA SER A 73 9.42 -16.34 14.96
C SER A 73 8.98 -14.88 15.20
N LYS A 74 9.75 -14.12 15.98
CA LYS A 74 9.48 -12.70 16.27
C LYS A 74 9.74 -11.81 15.08
N ASN A 75 10.74 -12.14 14.27
CA ASN A 75 11.09 -11.49 13.02
C ASN A 75 9.98 -11.56 11.97
N ILE A 76 9.39 -12.74 11.79
CA ILE A 76 8.27 -12.92 10.87
C ILE A 76 7.09 -12.05 11.30
N LEU A 77 6.81 -11.98 12.61
CA LEU A 77 5.74 -11.12 13.14
C LEU A 77 6.03 -9.64 12.86
N MET A 78 7.24 -9.15 13.16
CA MET A 78 7.64 -7.76 12.90
C MET A 78 7.54 -7.41 11.40
N PHE A 79 7.98 -8.32 10.53
CA PHE A 79 7.89 -8.16 9.09
C PHE A 79 6.44 -8.05 8.62
N ASN A 80 5.58 -8.99 9.03
CA ASN A 80 4.18 -9.03 8.62
C ASN A 80 3.42 -7.78 9.09
N LEU A 81 3.65 -7.34 10.34
CA LEU A 81 3.01 -6.15 10.88
C LEU A 81 3.46 -4.88 10.15
N SER A 82 4.76 -4.74 9.86
CA SER A 82 5.28 -3.59 9.13
C SER A 82 4.87 -3.57 7.66
N LEU A 83 4.75 -4.74 7.02
CA LEU A 83 4.17 -4.85 5.68
C LEU A 83 2.69 -4.44 5.69
N GLY A 84 1.92 -4.97 6.64
CA GLY A 84 0.52 -4.60 6.85
C GLY A 84 0.35 -3.10 7.10
N LEU A 85 1.29 -2.48 7.82
CA LEU A 85 1.34 -1.04 8.07
C LEU A 85 1.52 -0.23 6.78
N VAL A 86 2.53 -0.57 5.98
CA VAL A 86 2.81 0.08 4.69
C VAL A 86 1.61 -0.05 3.76
N LEU A 87 1.04 -1.25 3.64
CA LEU A 87 -0.14 -1.49 2.81
C LEU A 87 -1.33 -0.66 3.29
N SER A 88 -1.58 -0.60 4.61
CA SER A 88 -2.70 0.15 5.18
C SER A 88 -2.56 1.66 4.95
N VAL A 89 -1.35 2.21 5.08
CA VAL A 89 -1.07 3.62 4.76
C VAL A 89 -1.25 3.87 3.26
N ALA A 90 -0.72 3.01 2.41
CA ALA A 90 -0.88 3.10 0.96
C ALA A 90 -2.37 3.08 0.57
N PHE A 91 -3.17 2.13 1.09
CA PHE A 91 -4.61 2.07 0.88
C PHE A 91 -5.30 3.36 1.34
N SER A 92 -4.97 3.87 2.52
CA SER A 92 -5.54 5.13 3.04
C SER A 92 -5.26 6.32 2.10
N MET A 93 -4.05 6.40 1.55
CA MET A 93 -3.69 7.41 0.54
C MET A 93 -4.47 7.22 -0.77
N LEU A 94 -4.58 5.97 -1.25
CA LEU A 94 -5.27 5.62 -2.50
C LEU A 94 -6.76 5.93 -2.47
N PHE A 95 -7.43 5.70 -1.32
CA PHE A 95 -8.83 6.07 -1.15
C PHE A 95 -9.04 7.60 -1.07
N GLY A 96 -7.95 8.37 -1.10
CA GLY A 96 -7.98 9.83 -0.99
C GLY A 96 -8.40 10.28 0.40
N SER A 97 -8.17 9.45 1.42
CA SER A 97 -8.52 9.76 2.81
C SER A 97 -7.79 11.03 3.29
N ALA A 98 -6.67 11.39 2.65
CA ALA A 98 -5.95 12.65 2.88
C ALA A 98 -6.54 13.88 2.16
N ASN A 99 -7.16 13.71 0.98
CA ASN A 99 -7.56 14.83 0.11
C ASN A 99 -9.05 15.14 0.13
N ARG A 100 -9.90 14.23 0.62
CA ARG A 100 -11.35 14.46 0.64
C ARG A 100 -11.73 15.41 1.78
N THR A 101 -12.47 16.46 1.46
CA THR A 101 -12.99 17.45 2.42
C THR A 101 -14.22 16.94 3.15
N LYS A 102 -15.05 16.11 2.50
CA LYS A 102 -16.18 15.41 3.12
C LYS A 102 -15.71 14.05 3.62
N TYR A 103 -15.61 13.91 4.94
CA TYR A 103 -15.29 12.64 5.59
C TYR A 103 -16.55 11.83 5.75
N TYR A 104 -16.64 10.75 5.00
CA TYR A 104 -17.58 9.67 5.29
C TYR A 104 -17.03 8.87 6.48
N LEU A 105 -17.92 8.26 7.26
CA LEU A 105 -17.60 7.38 8.40
C LEU A 105 -16.46 6.38 8.08
N THR A 106 -16.41 5.92 6.83
CA THR A 106 -15.37 5.05 6.29
C THR A 106 -13.95 5.58 6.46
N ASN A 107 -13.70 6.88 6.24
CA ASN A 107 -12.37 7.45 6.41
C ASN A 107 -11.91 7.46 7.88
N PHE A 108 -12.84 7.65 8.83
CA PHE A 108 -12.52 7.54 10.27
C PHE A 108 -12.18 6.10 10.65
N ILE A 109 -12.94 5.13 10.15
CA ILE A 109 -12.68 3.72 10.36
C ILE A 109 -11.30 3.34 9.79
N THR A 110 -11.01 3.72 8.54
CA THR A 110 -9.71 3.44 7.92
C THR A 110 -8.56 4.08 8.69
N LEU A 111 -8.69 5.35 9.09
CA LEU A 111 -7.64 6.00 9.88
C LEU A 111 -7.49 5.33 11.24
N GLY A 112 -8.59 4.91 11.88
CA GLY A 112 -8.57 4.19 13.16
C GLY A 112 -7.85 2.84 13.09
N ILE A 113 -8.10 2.06 12.04
CA ILE A 113 -7.37 0.81 11.79
C ILE A 113 -5.87 1.09 11.61
N VAL A 114 -5.51 2.13 10.85
CA VAL A 114 -4.10 2.52 10.68
C VAL A 114 -3.46 2.91 12.03
N LEU A 115 -4.14 3.70 12.86
CA LEU A 115 -3.63 4.08 14.19
C LEU A 115 -3.41 2.87 15.10
N LEU A 116 -4.35 1.92 15.09
CA LEU A 116 -4.23 0.66 15.84
C LEU A 116 -3.03 -0.15 15.35
N LEU A 117 -2.84 -0.27 14.04
CA LEU A 117 -1.69 -0.97 13.47
C LEU A 117 -0.37 -0.28 13.84
N PHE A 118 -0.29 1.05 13.78
CA PHE A 118 0.89 1.80 14.23
C PHE A 118 1.19 1.52 15.70
N ALA A 119 0.18 1.56 16.57
CA ALA A 119 0.36 1.27 18.00
C ALA A 119 0.87 -0.16 18.24
N THR A 120 0.25 -1.14 17.58
CA THR A 120 0.66 -2.54 17.67
C THR A 120 2.09 -2.75 17.18
N VAL A 121 2.46 -2.17 16.03
CA VAL A 121 3.84 -2.25 15.50
C VAL A 121 4.84 -1.65 16.49
N SER A 122 4.57 -0.46 17.04
CA SER A 122 5.46 0.18 18.01
C SER A 122 5.65 -0.68 19.27
N ILE A 123 4.58 -1.24 19.82
CA ILE A 123 4.64 -2.09 21.02
C ILE A 123 5.44 -3.37 20.73
N VAL A 124 5.11 -4.07 19.65
CA VAL A 124 5.79 -5.33 19.26
C VAL A 124 7.27 -5.08 18.99
N TYR A 125 7.61 -3.98 18.32
CA TYR A 125 9.01 -3.61 18.09
C TYR A 125 9.75 -3.40 19.41
N ILE A 126 9.23 -2.57 20.32
CA ILE A 126 9.90 -2.27 21.58
C ILE A 126 10.14 -3.55 22.40
N ILE A 127 9.13 -4.42 22.51
CA ILE A 127 9.24 -5.69 23.24
C ILE A 127 10.27 -6.60 22.58
N THR A 128 10.14 -6.83 21.27
CA THR A 128 11.02 -7.76 20.54
C THR A 128 12.47 -7.28 20.55
N ILE A 129 12.70 -5.99 20.28
CA ILE A 129 14.04 -5.39 20.28
C ILE A 129 14.66 -5.52 21.67
N ARG A 130 13.92 -5.19 22.74
CA ARG A 130 14.43 -5.28 24.12
C ARG A 130 14.82 -6.70 24.50
N GLU A 131 13.99 -7.69 24.16
CA GLU A 131 14.27 -9.08 24.46
C GLU A 131 15.50 -9.58 23.71
N VAL A 132 15.60 -9.30 22.40
CA VAL A 132 16.76 -9.72 21.59
C VAL A 132 18.01 -8.97 22.03
N GLU A 133 17.94 -7.67 22.30
CA GLU A 133 19.06 -6.88 22.83
C GLU A 133 19.56 -7.45 24.16
N THR A 134 18.67 -7.78 25.10
CA THR A 134 19.04 -8.32 26.41
C THR A 134 19.78 -9.66 26.25
N SER A 135 19.25 -10.56 25.42
CA SER A 135 19.90 -11.85 25.14
C SER A 135 21.25 -11.69 24.45
N MET A 136 21.35 -10.76 23.49
CA MET A 136 22.59 -10.52 22.75
C MET A 136 23.64 -9.83 23.62
N LEU A 137 23.25 -8.87 24.47
CA LEU A 137 24.18 -8.23 25.39
C LEU A 137 24.69 -9.20 26.47
N ALA A 138 23.84 -10.11 26.95
CA ALA A 138 24.27 -11.17 27.85
C ALA A 138 25.35 -12.06 27.18
N LEU A 139 25.14 -12.45 25.92
CA LEU A 139 26.11 -13.23 25.14
C LEU A 139 27.41 -12.46 24.85
N LEU A 140 27.31 -11.17 24.52
CA LEU A 140 28.47 -10.32 24.21
C LEU A 140 29.32 -10.01 25.44
N ASN A 141 28.70 -9.93 26.62
CA ASN A 141 29.40 -9.63 27.87
C ASN A 141 29.92 -10.91 28.58
N ASP A 142 29.66 -12.10 28.06
CA ASP A 142 30.18 -13.35 28.61
C ASP A 142 31.70 -13.46 28.38
N PRO A 143 32.53 -13.46 29.45
CA PRO A 143 33.98 -13.55 29.33
C PRO A 143 34.44 -14.84 28.63
N ALA A 144 33.66 -15.93 28.73
CA ALA A 144 34.00 -17.21 28.11
C ALA A 144 34.01 -17.12 26.58
N ASN A 145 33.23 -16.20 26.01
CA ASN A 145 33.06 -16.02 24.56
C ASN A 145 33.81 -14.81 24.00
N ALA A 146 34.52 -14.03 24.83
CA ALA A 146 35.15 -12.78 24.43
C ALA A 146 36.13 -12.93 23.23
N SER A 147 36.97 -13.97 23.25
CA SER A 147 37.94 -14.25 22.18
C SER A 147 37.27 -14.68 20.87
N LEU A 148 36.14 -15.39 20.96
CA LEU A 148 35.33 -15.77 19.79
C LEU A 148 34.71 -14.52 19.14
N TRP A 149 34.13 -13.63 19.95
CA TRP A 149 33.51 -12.40 19.46
C TRP A 149 34.53 -11.47 18.81
N GLU A 150 35.70 -11.28 19.44
CA GLU A 150 36.78 -10.47 18.85
C GLU A 150 37.19 -11.00 17.48
N ARG A 151 37.32 -12.32 17.33
CA ARG A 151 37.66 -12.95 16.05
C ARG A 151 36.56 -12.75 15.00
N LEU A 152 35.29 -12.93 15.36
CA LEU A 152 34.16 -12.75 14.45
C LEU A 152 34.03 -11.30 13.97
N PHE A 153 34.09 -10.35 14.90
CA PHE A 153 34.06 -8.93 14.58
C PHE A 153 35.22 -8.52 13.67
N ARG A 154 36.44 -9.02 13.92
CA ARG A 154 37.60 -8.74 13.07
C ARG A 154 37.44 -9.30 11.65
N ILE A 155 36.84 -10.49 11.50
CA ILE A 155 36.60 -11.11 10.18
C ILE A 155 35.60 -10.28 9.36
N ASN A 156 34.56 -9.75 10.00
CA ASN A 156 33.50 -9.01 9.31
C ASN A 156 33.75 -7.50 9.23
N GLY A 157 34.85 -6.98 9.79
CA GLY A 157 35.08 -5.55 9.89
C GLY A 157 34.05 -4.83 10.77
N SER A 158 33.51 -5.55 11.76
CA SER A 158 32.44 -5.12 12.64
C SER A 158 32.95 -4.81 14.05
N SER A 159 32.09 -4.29 14.91
CA SER A 159 32.35 -4.15 16.34
C SER A 159 31.08 -4.39 17.15
N ALA A 160 31.23 -4.67 18.45
CA ALA A 160 30.09 -4.74 19.38
C ALA A 160 29.23 -3.47 19.35
N GLU A 161 29.82 -2.30 19.04
CA GLU A 161 29.06 -1.05 18.90
C GLU A 161 28.19 -1.03 17.63
N GLY A 162 28.58 -1.71 16.54
CA GLY A 162 27.75 -1.88 15.35
C GLY A 162 26.47 -2.67 15.63
N VAL A 163 26.59 -3.74 16.41
CA VAL A 163 25.44 -4.52 16.89
C VAL A 163 24.53 -3.67 17.78
N ARG A 164 25.10 -2.90 18.73
CA ARG A 164 24.33 -1.96 19.57
C ARG A 164 23.63 -0.88 18.75
N LEU A 165 24.27 -0.38 17.69
CA LEU A 165 23.69 0.61 16.78
C LEU A 165 22.43 0.05 16.09
N THR A 166 22.41 -1.23 15.73
CA THR A 166 21.24 -1.87 15.11
C THR A 166 20.04 -1.81 16.05
N PHE A 167 20.22 -2.11 17.35
CA PHE A 167 19.14 -1.98 18.33
C PHE A 167 18.70 -0.53 18.55
N LYS A 168 19.65 0.41 18.64
CA LYS A 168 19.37 1.86 18.73
C LYS A 168 18.52 2.35 17.55
N LEU A 169 18.82 1.88 16.33
CA LEU A 169 18.03 2.19 15.13
C LEU A 169 16.61 1.62 15.23
N GLY A 170 16.44 0.42 15.80
CA GLY A 170 15.12 -0.15 16.06
C GLY A 170 14.27 0.67 17.04
N TYR A 171 14.88 1.17 18.11
CA TYR A 171 14.21 2.10 19.02
C TYR A 171 13.87 3.43 18.35
N ALA A 172 14.75 3.96 17.49
CA ALA A 172 14.47 5.15 16.70
C ALA A 172 13.29 4.96 15.74
N ALA A 173 13.22 3.81 15.04
CA ALA A 173 12.08 3.44 14.19
C ALA A 173 10.78 3.32 15.00
N SER A 174 10.85 2.75 16.20
CA SER A 174 9.72 2.65 17.13
C SER A 174 9.24 4.02 17.61
N ALA A 175 10.17 4.92 17.96
CA ALA A 175 9.84 6.29 18.34
C ALA A 175 9.19 7.06 17.18
N LEU A 176 9.70 6.88 15.95
CA LEU A 176 9.14 7.50 14.75
C LEU A 176 7.70 7.03 14.47
N THR A 177 7.42 5.73 14.64
CA THR A 177 6.06 5.18 14.49
C THR A 177 5.11 5.73 15.56
N ILE A 178 5.56 5.89 16.81
CA ILE A 178 4.78 6.55 17.89
C ILE A 178 4.48 8.02 17.53
N LEU A 179 5.48 8.78 17.07
CA LEU A 179 5.30 10.17 16.67
C LEU A 179 4.31 10.32 15.51
N ALA A 180 4.39 9.43 14.51
CA ALA A 180 3.44 9.39 13.41
C ALA A 180 2.00 9.11 13.91
N ASN A 181 1.86 8.20 14.88
CA ASN A 181 0.58 7.87 15.50
C ASN A 181 -0.02 9.08 16.25
N LEU A 182 0.79 9.77 17.07
CA LEU A 182 0.37 10.97 17.80
C LEU A 182 -0.06 12.11 16.86
N ALA A 183 0.71 12.37 15.80
CA ALA A 183 0.36 13.38 14.81
C ALA A 183 -1.02 13.10 14.18
N ALA A 184 -1.31 11.83 13.94
CA ALA A 184 -2.54 11.43 13.30
C ALA A 184 -3.76 11.41 14.23
N ILE A 185 -3.58 11.06 15.51
CA ILE A 185 -4.59 11.31 16.55
C ILE A 185 -4.92 12.81 16.55
N GLY A 186 -3.92 13.69 16.48
CA GLY A 186 -4.12 15.14 16.35
C GLY A 186 -4.99 15.53 15.15
N VAL A 187 -4.73 14.95 13.96
CA VAL A 187 -5.58 15.15 12.77
C VAL A 187 -7.01 14.64 12.99
N MET A 188 -7.16 13.48 13.64
CA MET A 188 -8.45 12.85 13.90
C MET A 188 -9.30 13.71 14.84
N VAL A 189 -8.72 14.17 15.97
CA VAL A 189 -9.36 15.07 16.94
C VAL A 189 -9.74 16.39 16.28
N GLN A 190 -8.82 17.00 15.52
CA GLN A 190 -9.10 18.25 14.81
C GLN A 190 -10.28 18.11 13.83
N LYS A 191 -10.39 16.97 13.14
CA LYS A 191 -11.51 16.68 12.24
C LYS A 191 -12.81 16.45 13.00
N TYR A 192 -12.77 15.69 14.09
CA TYR A 192 -13.92 15.46 14.95
C TYR A 192 -14.49 16.78 15.49
N LEU A 193 -13.64 17.66 16.01
CA LEU A 193 -14.03 19.00 16.46
C LEU A 193 -14.64 19.84 15.32
N TYR A 194 -14.09 19.75 14.10
CA TYR A 194 -14.63 20.46 12.95
C TYR A 194 -16.04 19.98 12.56
N LEU A 195 -16.32 18.67 12.66
CA LEU A 195 -17.65 18.13 12.40
C LEU A 195 -18.67 18.59 13.44
N ASN A 196 -18.27 18.73 14.70
CA ASN A 196 -19.14 19.22 15.77
C ASN A 196 -19.41 20.73 15.69
N VAL A 197 -18.47 21.53 15.16
CA VAL A 197 -18.61 23.00 15.05
C VAL A 197 -19.46 23.43 13.84
N LYS A 198 -19.71 22.56 12.85
CA LYS A 198 -20.25 22.96 11.54
C LYS A 198 -21.53 22.26 11.08
N LYS A 199 -22.43 21.92 12.00
CA LYS A 199 -23.84 21.75 11.65
C LYS A 199 -24.53 23.11 11.74
N GLU A 200 -24.28 23.99 10.76
CA GLU A 200 -25.37 24.92 10.41
C GLU A 200 -26.44 24.04 9.82
N THR A 201 -27.52 23.89 10.56
CA THR A 201 -28.66 23.09 10.14
C THR A 201 -29.19 23.71 8.85
N TYR A 202 -29.78 22.94 7.95
CA TYR A 202 -30.43 23.51 6.75
C TYR A 202 -31.40 24.64 7.14
N SER A 203 -32.08 24.51 8.29
CA SER A 203 -32.90 25.56 8.90
C SER A 203 -32.14 26.83 9.27
N ASP A 204 -30.89 26.74 9.74
CA ASP A 204 -30.07 27.90 10.08
C ASP A 204 -29.62 28.65 8.82
N VAL A 205 -29.31 27.92 7.75
CA VAL A 205 -28.96 28.50 6.45
C VAL A 205 -30.20 29.13 5.80
N MET A 206 -31.35 28.45 5.82
CA MET A 206 -32.61 29.00 5.29
C MET A 206 -33.05 30.24 6.07
N ARG A 207 -32.93 30.23 7.40
CA ARG A 207 -33.21 31.40 8.24
C ARG A 207 -32.29 32.58 7.89
N LYS A 208 -31.02 32.36 7.56
CA LYS A 208 -30.11 33.43 7.12
C LYS A 208 -30.46 33.98 5.73
N ILE A 209 -30.98 33.13 4.84
CA ILE A 209 -31.51 33.53 3.53
C ILE A 209 -32.79 34.37 3.71
N GLU A 210 -33.73 33.93 4.55
CA GLU A 210 -34.96 34.66 4.89
C GLU A 210 -34.68 36.02 5.53
N LEU A 211 -33.65 36.10 6.38
CA LEU A 211 -33.20 37.35 7.01
C LEU A 211 -32.42 38.27 6.06
N GLY A 212 -32.25 37.92 4.78
CA GLY A 212 -31.51 38.71 3.80
C GLY A 212 -30.01 38.82 4.07
N GLN A 213 -29.46 37.95 4.93
CA GLN A 213 -28.03 37.97 5.30
C GLN A 213 -27.14 37.27 4.26
N ILE A 214 -27.73 36.49 3.37
CA ILE A 214 -27.05 35.75 2.29
C ILE A 214 -27.81 36.02 0.99
N GLU A 215 -27.22 36.79 0.07
CA GLU A 215 -27.75 36.93 -1.30
C GLU A 215 -27.43 35.68 -2.12
N VAL A 216 -28.46 35.04 -2.66
CA VAL A 216 -28.31 33.92 -3.59
C VAL A 216 -28.02 34.52 -4.97
N ILE A 217 -26.75 34.54 -5.37
CA ILE A 217 -26.36 34.90 -6.73
C ILE A 217 -26.75 33.72 -7.63
N GLN A 218 -27.87 33.85 -8.34
CA GLN A 218 -28.21 32.96 -9.45
C GLN A 218 -27.31 33.33 -10.63
N ASP A 219 -26.26 32.53 -10.88
CA ASP A 219 -25.47 32.66 -12.10
C ASP A 219 -26.38 32.38 -13.32
N LYS A 220 -26.76 33.44 -14.03
CA LYS A 220 -27.38 33.38 -15.35
C LYS A 220 -26.37 32.78 -16.33
N LYS A 221 -26.62 31.56 -16.81
CA LYS A 221 -25.99 31.01 -18.02
C LYS A 221 -26.28 31.94 -19.19
N SER A 222 -25.26 32.66 -19.65
CA SER A 222 -25.30 33.44 -20.89
C SER A 222 -25.22 32.50 -22.09
N ALA A 223 -26.19 32.63 -22.99
CA ALA A 223 -26.19 32.01 -24.31
C ALA A 223 -24.99 32.50 -25.12
N ILE A 224 -24.33 31.58 -25.82
CA ILE A 224 -23.23 31.88 -26.76
C ILE A 224 -23.80 31.61 -28.15
N ASP A 225 -23.80 32.66 -28.97
CA ASP A 225 -24.17 32.69 -30.38
C ASP A 225 -22.90 32.48 -31.21
N PHE A 226 -22.93 31.56 -32.17
CA PHE A 226 -21.78 31.22 -33.03
C PHE A 226 -22.17 31.41 -34.48
N ASP A 227 -21.64 32.46 -35.11
CA ASP A 227 -21.67 32.64 -36.55
C ASP A 227 -20.36 33.28 -37.01
N SER A 228 -19.54 32.51 -37.74
CA SER A 228 -18.71 32.96 -38.87
C SER A 228 -17.75 31.83 -39.30
N GLU A 229 -17.91 31.40 -40.55
CA GLU A 229 -17.08 30.42 -41.26
C GLU A 229 -15.66 30.91 -41.54
N GLU A 230 -14.67 30.02 -41.40
CA GLU A 230 -13.44 30.07 -42.18
C GLU A 230 -12.95 28.63 -42.40
N ILE A 231 -12.90 28.21 -43.68
CA ILE A 231 -12.50 26.85 -44.09
C ILE A 231 -11.01 26.67 -43.78
N LYS A 232 -10.74 25.93 -42.70
CA LYS A 232 -9.44 25.32 -42.38
C LYS A 232 -9.66 23.81 -42.39
N ILE A 233 -8.67 23.06 -42.91
CA ILE A 233 -8.57 21.58 -42.93
C ILE A 233 -9.47 20.99 -41.85
N ASP A 234 -10.51 20.25 -42.24
CA ASP A 234 -11.70 19.98 -41.43
C ASP A 234 -11.38 19.22 -40.13
N VAL A 235 -10.85 19.94 -39.14
CA VAL A 235 -10.63 19.49 -37.77
C VAL A 235 -11.99 19.15 -37.16
N ALA A 236 -13.07 19.80 -37.62
CA ALA A 236 -14.43 19.55 -37.16
C ALA A 236 -14.87 18.11 -37.49
N GLN A 237 -14.61 17.60 -38.70
CA GLN A 237 -14.90 16.20 -39.04
C GLN A 237 -14.12 15.20 -38.17
N LEU A 238 -12.87 15.50 -37.81
CA LEU A 238 -12.08 14.65 -36.92
C LEU A 238 -12.58 14.69 -35.47
N THR A 239 -13.00 15.86 -34.98
CA THR A 239 -13.62 16.00 -33.65
C THR A 239 -14.97 15.32 -33.59
N ASP A 240 -15.80 15.44 -34.63
CA ASP A 240 -17.13 14.81 -34.70
C ASP A 240 -17.02 13.28 -34.67
N ILE A 241 -16.04 12.71 -35.39
CA ILE A 241 -15.80 11.26 -35.38
C ILE A 241 -15.26 10.80 -34.01
N GLU A 242 -14.40 11.58 -33.34
CA GLU A 242 -13.93 11.25 -31.99
C GLU A 242 -15.08 11.35 -30.98
N ASP A 243 -15.94 12.35 -31.08
CA ASP A 243 -17.12 12.53 -30.21
C ASP A 243 -18.13 11.39 -30.39
N ILE A 244 -18.42 10.95 -31.61
CA ILE A 244 -19.28 9.78 -31.85
C ILE A 244 -18.66 8.51 -31.25
N LYS A 245 -17.33 8.34 -31.35
CA LYS A 245 -16.65 7.18 -30.76
C LYS A 245 -16.70 7.21 -29.23
N VAL A 246 -16.57 8.39 -28.63
CA VAL A 246 -16.61 8.56 -27.18
C VAL A 246 -18.03 8.38 -26.65
N ASP A 247 -19.05 8.89 -27.34
CA ASP A 247 -20.46 8.70 -26.96
C ASP A 247 -20.86 7.22 -27.04
N LYS A 248 -20.38 6.47 -28.06
CA LYS A 248 -20.56 5.00 -28.12
C LYS A 248 -20.03 4.26 -26.88
N MET A 249 -19.02 4.79 -26.18
CA MET A 249 -18.49 4.16 -24.96
C MET A 249 -19.48 4.19 -23.79
N ARG A 250 -20.53 5.01 -23.81
CA ARG A 250 -21.60 4.99 -22.79
C ARG A 250 -22.43 3.72 -22.85
N TYR A 251 -22.59 3.16 -24.06
CA TYR A 251 -23.46 2.01 -24.30
C TYR A 251 -22.69 0.71 -24.51
N GLN A 252 -21.39 0.79 -24.81
CA GLN A 252 -20.54 -0.37 -25.05
C GLN A 252 -19.61 -0.63 -23.89
N ALA A 253 -19.61 -1.86 -23.37
CA ALA A 253 -18.68 -2.29 -22.34
C ALA A 253 -17.21 -2.23 -22.79
N ASN A 254 -16.30 -1.94 -21.85
CA ASN A 254 -14.86 -1.92 -22.12
C ASN A 254 -14.27 -3.34 -22.25
N LYS A 255 -14.56 -4.01 -23.38
CA LYS A 255 -14.17 -5.40 -23.63
C LYS A 255 -12.66 -5.64 -23.50
N SER A 256 -11.83 -4.73 -24.00
CA SER A 256 -10.37 -4.92 -24.04
C SER A 256 -9.76 -4.96 -22.63
N SER A 257 -10.11 -4.00 -21.77
CA SER A 257 -9.60 -3.99 -20.40
C SER A 257 -10.14 -5.15 -19.58
N TYR A 258 -11.41 -5.51 -19.77
CA TYR A 258 -12.03 -6.64 -19.11
C TYR A 258 -11.31 -7.95 -19.44
N TRP A 259 -11.05 -8.22 -20.72
CA TRP A 259 -10.37 -9.45 -21.16
C TRP A 259 -8.93 -9.55 -20.68
N LEU A 260 -8.17 -8.45 -20.67
CA LEU A 260 -6.80 -8.43 -20.14
C LEU A 260 -6.78 -8.75 -18.64
N ALA A 261 -7.69 -8.13 -17.87
CA ALA A 261 -7.82 -8.43 -16.45
C ALA A 261 -8.26 -9.87 -16.20
N LEU A 262 -9.22 -10.41 -16.97
CA LEU A 262 -9.66 -11.80 -16.86
C LEU A 262 -8.55 -12.79 -17.20
N LEU A 263 -7.79 -12.54 -18.27
CA LEU A 263 -6.64 -13.37 -18.64
C LEU A 263 -5.58 -13.38 -17.53
N SER A 264 -5.37 -12.25 -16.85
CA SER A 264 -4.47 -12.20 -15.69
C SER A 264 -4.93 -13.09 -14.54
N VAL A 265 -6.24 -13.23 -14.30
CA VAL A 265 -6.79 -14.14 -13.29
C VAL A 265 -6.43 -15.59 -13.62
N VAL A 266 -6.59 -15.98 -14.90
CA VAL A 266 -6.25 -17.34 -15.35
C VAL A 266 -4.77 -17.64 -15.15
N LEU A 267 -3.89 -16.73 -15.59
CA LEU A 267 -2.44 -16.90 -15.41
C LEU A 267 -2.04 -16.93 -13.92
N LEU A 268 -2.64 -16.07 -13.10
CA LEU A 268 -2.38 -16.05 -11.65
C LEU A 268 -2.83 -17.35 -10.99
N ALA A 269 -3.98 -17.90 -11.39
CA ALA A 269 -4.47 -19.18 -10.90
C ALA A 269 -3.52 -20.32 -11.27
N ILE A 270 -3.11 -20.43 -12.55
CA ILE A 270 -2.16 -21.45 -13.00
C ILE A 270 -0.84 -21.33 -12.24
N ALA A 271 -0.27 -20.12 -12.16
CA ALA A 271 0.98 -19.88 -11.44
C ALA A 271 0.87 -20.21 -9.94
N GLY A 272 -0.25 -19.85 -9.33
CA GLY A 272 -0.54 -20.14 -7.93
C GLY A 272 -0.62 -21.65 -7.67
N PHE A 273 -1.41 -22.38 -8.44
CA PHE A 273 -1.51 -23.84 -8.31
C PHE A 273 -0.15 -24.52 -8.57
N MET A 274 0.61 -24.10 -9.59
CA MET A 274 1.96 -24.62 -9.84
C MET A 274 2.94 -24.32 -8.71
N SER A 275 2.79 -23.19 -8.01
CA SER A 275 3.63 -22.85 -6.84
C SER A 275 3.30 -23.69 -5.60
N ILE A 276 2.07 -24.20 -5.49
CA ILE A 276 1.59 -24.97 -4.33
C ILE A 276 1.74 -26.48 -4.55
N THR A 277 1.63 -26.93 -5.80
CA THR A 277 1.72 -28.35 -6.16
C THR A 277 3.14 -28.74 -6.56
N TYR A 278 3.81 -29.50 -5.68
CA TYR A 278 5.22 -29.87 -5.85
C TYR A 278 5.42 -31.18 -6.62
N SER A 279 4.35 -31.93 -6.89
CA SER A 279 4.42 -33.24 -7.56
C SER A 279 5.18 -33.16 -8.87
N SER A 280 6.19 -33.99 -9.06
CA SER A 280 6.99 -34.04 -10.29
C SER A 280 6.19 -34.56 -11.51
N PHE A 281 4.90 -34.91 -11.35
CA PHE A 281 4.11 -35.74 -12.27
C PHE A 281 4.79 -37.08 -12.63
N THR A 282 5.81 -37.45 -11.88
CA THR A 282 6.27 -38.82 -11.75
C THR A 282 5.12 -39.59 -11.12
N ASN A 283 4.77 -40.75 -11.69
CA ASN A 283 3.69 -41.63 -11.20
C ASN A 283 4.01 -42.27 -9.83
N ASP A 284 4.87 -41.64 -9.04
CA ASP A 284 5.35 -42.17 -7.78
C ASP A 284 4.32 -41.88 -6.69
N ALA A 285 3.68 -42.95 -6.21
CA ALA A 285 2.59 -42.87 -5.22
C ALA A 285 3.06 -42.32 -3.86
N ASN A 286 4.38 -42.26 -3.64
CA ASN A 286 5.00 -41.80 -2.41
C ASN A 286 5.38 -40.30 -2.42
N GLU A 287 5.20 -39.58 -3.52
CA GLU A 287 5.47 -38.13 -3.56
C GLU A 287 4.32 -37.34 -2.90
N LEU A 288 4.64 -36.66 -1.79
CA LEU A 288 3.75 -35.67 -1.17
C LEU A 288 3.45 -34.54 -2.16
N ARG A 289 2.21 -34.51 -2.68
CA ARG A 289 1.78 -33.55 -3.72
C ARG A 289 1.71 -32.11 -3.21
N VAL A 290 1.41 -31.92 -1.93
CA VAL A 290 1.30 -30.62 -1.25
C VAL A 290 1.94 -30.78 0.12
N ASN A 291 2.85 -29.87 0.48
CA ASN A 291 3.42 -29.82 1.83
C ASN A 291 2.47 -29.03 2.75
N PRO A 292 1.78 -29.66 3.72
CA PRO A 292 0.84 -28.98 4.59
C PRO A 292 1.59 -28.13 5.62
N ASN A 293 1.92 -26.90 5.23
CA ASN A 293 2.53 -25.88 6.09
C ASN A 293 1.57 -24.70 6.27
N TYR A 294 1.56 -24.10 7.45
CA TYR A 294 0.81 -22.87 7.74
C TYR A 294 1.11 -21.75 6.73
N GLN A 295 2.37 -21.64 6.27
CA GLN A 295 2.74 -20.67 5.24
C GLN A 295 2.04 -20.93 3.89
N VAL A 296 1.91 -22.20 3.50
CA VAL A 296 1.17 -22.61 2.28
C VAL A 296 -0.32 -22.26 2.43
N ALA A 297 -0.90 -22.48 3.61
CA ALA A 297 -2.30 -22.14 3.88
C ALA A 297 -2.57 -20.64 3.76
N ILE A 298 -1.69 -19.80 4.29
CA ILE A 298 -1.78 -18.33 4.12
C ILE A 298 -1.66 -17.95 2.64
N ASP A 299 -0.72 -18.53 1.90
CA ASP A 299 -0.56 -18.20 0.49
C ASP A 299 -1.78 -18.61 -0.34
N ILE A 300 -2.37 -19.78 -0.08
CA ILE A 300 -3.63 -20.21 -0.71
C ILE A 300 -4.73 -19.18 -0.44
N ALA A 301 -4.89 -18.76 0.82
CA ALA A 301 -5.89 -17.78 1.20
C ALA A 301 -5.65 -16.43 0.49
N LEU A 302 -4.40 -15.96 0.44
CA LEU A 302 -4.03 -14.72 -0.23
C LEU A 302 -4.27 -14.82 -1.74
N LEU A 303 -3.91 -15.93 -2.38
CA LEU A 303 -4.17 -16.20 -3.79
C LEU A 303 -5.67 -16.13 -4.11
N ILE A 304 -6.53 -16.76 -3.31
CA ILE A 304 -7.98 -16.73 -3.49
C ILE A 304 -8.50 -15.28 -3.40
N ILE A 305 -8.07 -14.53 -2.39
CA ILE A 305 -8.45 -13.12 -2.23
C ILE A 305 -8.00 -12.29 -3.45
N MET A 306 -6.79 -12.52 -3.94
CA MET A 306 -6.24 -11.83 -5.11
C MET A 306 -7.00 -12.16 -6.39
N LEU A 307 -7.36 -13.44 -6.60
CA LEU A 307 -8.17 -13.86 -7.74
C LEU A 307 -9.55 -13.20 -7.72
N LEU A 308 -10.23 -13.21 -6.57
CA LEU A 308 -11.53 -12.56 -6.39
C LEU A 308 -11.46 -11.04 -6.57
N ALA A 309 -10.44 -10.38 -6.01
CA ALA A 309 -10.25 -8.94 -6.15
C ALA A 309 -9.95 -8.53 -7.60
N THR A 310 -9.14 -9.33 -8.31
CA THR A 310 -8.82 -9.11 -9.72
C THR A 310 -10.05 -9.34 -10.61
N PHE A 311 -10.83 -10.39 -10.34
CA PHE A 311 -12.09 -10.66 -11.04
C PHE A 311 -13.11 -9.52 -10.82
N LEU A 312 -13.29 -9.08 -9.58
CA LEU A 312 -14.15 -7.95 -9.24
C LEU A 312 -13.65 -6.66 -9.93
N GLY A 313 -12.33 -6.45 -9.98
CA GLY A 313 -11.71 -5.37 -10.74
C GLY A 313 -12.09 -5.42 -12.22
N ALA A 314 -11.97 -6.59 -12.85
CA ALA A 314 -12.34 -6.80 -14.24
C ALA A 314 -13.82 -6.43 -14.52
N GLU A 315 -14.74 -6.93 -13.69
CA GLU A 315 -16.19 -6.62 -13.81
C GLU A 315 -16.49 -5.12 -13.66
N LYS A 316 -15.77 -4.41 -12.78
CA LYS A 316 -16.00 -2.97 -12.60
C LYS A 316 -15.33 -2.12 -13.67
N MET A 317 -14.22 -2.57 -14.25
CA MET A 317 -13.57 -1.92 -15.40
C MET A 317 -14.39 -2.07 -16.68
N LYS A 318 -15.20 -3.12 -16.80
CA LYS A 318 -16.20 -3.26 -17.88
C LYS A 318 -17.12 -2.04 -17.97
N ASN A 319 -17.43 -1.43 -16.82
CA ASN A 319 -18.31 -0.26 -16.66
C ASN A 319 -17.55 1.07 -16.52
N TYR A 320 -16.30 1.16 -17.00
CA TYR A 320 -15.50 2.40 -17.01
C TYR A 320 -15.36 3.06 -15.62
N GLN A 321 -15.20 2.27 -14.55
CA GLN A 321 -15.00 2.84 -13.22
C GLN A 321 -13.53 3.16 -12.95
N LYS A 322 -13.17 4.46 -12.93
CA LYS A 322 -11.78 4.93 -12.74
C LYS A 322 -11.09 4.40 -11.48
N LYS A 323 -11.84 4.30 -10.38
CA LYS A 323 -11.33 3.82 -9.08
C LYS A 323 -10.77 2.40 -9.17
N TRP A 324 -11.34 1.56 -10.03
CA TRP A 324 -10.91 0.17 -10.19
C TRP A 324 -9.66 0.02 -11.07
N SER A 325 -9.37 0.97 -11.97
CA SER A 325 -8.06 1.03 -12.62
C SER A 325 -6.93 1.20 -11.60
N ILE A 326 -7.12 2.07 -10.60
CA ILE A 326 -6.15 2.24 -9.52
C ILE A 326 -6.05 0.95 -8.69
N GLY A 327 -7.18 0.31 -8.39
CA GLY A 327 -7.21 -0.99 -7.72
C GLY A 327 -6.38 -2.06 -8.43
N MET A 328 -6.43 -2.13 -9.76
CA MET A 328 -5.62 -3.08 -10.53
C MET A 328 -4.12 -2.83 -10.41
N PHE A 329 -3.68 -1.56 -10.34
CA PHE A 329 -2.27 -1.25 -10.11
C PHE A 329 -1.81 -1.71 -8.72
N VAL A 330 -2.67 -1.58 -7.71
CA VAL A 330 -2.36 -2.04 -6.35
C VAL A 330 -2.26 -3.57 -6.31
N LEU A 331 -3.20 -4.26 -6.94
CA LEU A 331 -3.17 -5.72 -7.05
C LEU A 331 -1.91 -6.20 -7.79
N ALA A 332 -1.51 -5.49 -8.85
CA ALA A 332 -0.27 -5.76 -9.56
C ALA A 332 0.97 -5.62 -8.65
N VAL A 333 1.04 -4.57 -7.83
CA VAL A 333 2.14 -4.37 -6.87
C VAL A 333 2.16 -5.49 -5.81
N ILE A 334 1.00 -5.91 -5.30
CA ILE A 334 0.91 -7.03 -4.36
C ILE A 334 1.40 -8.33 -5.02
N ASN A 335 1.03 -8.56 -6.29
CA ASN A 335 1.52 -9.72 -7.05
C ASN A 335 3.03 -9.67 -7.29
N VAL A 336 3.62 -8.49 -7.52
CA VAL A 336 5.08 -8.33 -7.57
C VAL A 336 5.72 -8.74 -6.24
N ALA A 337 5.19 -8.25 -5.11
CA ALA A 337 5.69 -8.63 -3.79
C ALA A 337 5.57 -10.15 -3.54
N ARG A 338 4.50 -10.78 -4.02
CA ARG A 338 4.27 -12.22 -3.89
C ARG A 338 5.32 -13.06 -4.62
N ILE A 339 5.85 -12.60 -5.77
CA ILE A 339 6.94 -13.30 -6.50
C ILE A 339 8.13 -13.55 -5.58
N PHE A 340 8.50 -12.55 -4.78
CA PHE A 340 9.67 -12.61 -3.90
C PHE A 340 9.43 -13.38 -2.61
N PHE A 341 8.17 -13.58 -2.22
CA PHE A 341 7.84 -14.27 -0.97
C PHE A 341 7.69 -15.77 -1.21
N VAL A 342 6.70 -16.19 -2.00
CA VAL A 342 6.29 -17.60 -1.99
C VAL A 342 7.14 -18.48 -2.92
N PRO A 343 7.22 -18.22 -4.23
CA PRO A 343 8.05 -19.01 -5.13
C PRO A 343 9.52 -19.03 -4.69
N THR A 344 10.07 -17.91 -4.22
CA THR A 344 11.47 -17.81 -3.80
C THR A 344 11.76 -18.59 -2.51
N ILE A 345 10.88 -18.56 -1.51
CA ILE A 345 11.06 -19.36 -0.28
C ILE A 345 11.09 -20.85 -0.62
N PHE A 346 10.15 -21.34 -1.43
CA PHE A 346 10.12 -22.76 -1.81
C PHE A 346 11.26 -23.18 -2.72
N HIS A 347 11.73 -22.27 -3.58
CA HIS A 347 12.91 -22.52 -4.39
C HIS A 347 14.20 -22.58 -3.55
N ASN A 348 14.34 -21.71 -2.55
CA ASN A 348 15.49 -21.74 -1.64
C ASN A 348 15.51 -23.03 -0.79
N GLN A 349 14.36 -23.52 -0.35
CA GLN A 349 14.25 -24.82 0.33
C GLN A 349 14.71 -25.96 -0.58
N TYR A 350 14.35 -25.93 -1.87
CA TYR A 350 14.82 -26.90 -2.85
C TYR A 350 16.34 -26.85 -3.05
N LEU A 351 16.93 -25.64 -3.14
CA LEU A 351 18.38 -25.47 -3.27
C LEU A 351 19.15 -25.97 -2.04
N ASN A 352 18.66 -25.71 -0.84
CA ASN A 352 19.31 -26.19 0.39
C ASN A 352 19.37 -27.72 0.44
N TYR A 353 18.32 -28.40 -0.01
CA TYR A 353 18.29 -29.86 -0.08
C TYR A 353 19.29 -30.43 -1.07
N ILE A 354 19.35 -29.91 -2.30
CA ILE A 354 20.31 -30.39 -3.31
C ILE A 354 21.75 -30.21 -2.84
N ASN A 355 22.02 -29.16 -2.08
CA ASN A 355 23.35 -28.88 -1.54
C ASN A 355 23.68 -29.68 -0.27
N ASN A 356 22.85 -30.67 0.11
CA ASN A 356 22.99 -31.49 1.33
C ASN A 356 23.08 -30.67 2.63
N ILE A 357 22.45 -29.48 2.66
CA ILE A 357 22.40 -28.63 3.85
C ILE A 357 21.31 -29.14 4.81
N ASP A 358 20.19 -29.60 4.27
CA ASP A 358 19.06 -30.15 5.02
C ASP A 358 18.88 -31.65 4.70
N THR A 359 18.80 -32.50 5.73
CA THR A 359 18.68 -33.97 5.59
C THR A 359 17.25 -34.46 5.38
N VAL A 360 16.26 -33.58 5.50
CA VAL A 360 14.84 -33.89 5.28
C VAL A 360 14.49 -33.52 3.84
N ALA A 361 14.01 -34.48 3.04
CA ALA A 361 13.57 -34.23 1.66
C ALA A 361 12.44 -33.19 1.64
N PRO A 362 12.69 -31.95 1.18
CA PRO A 362 11.67 -30.92 1.21
C PRO A 362 10.86 -31.00 -0.07
N GLY A 363 9.54 -30.84 0.08
CA GLY A 363 8.64 -30.46 -1.01
C GLY A 363 8.92 -29.02 -1.46
N GLY A 364 10.12 -28.76 -1.98
CA GLY A 364 10.54 -27.48 -2.54
C GLY A 364 10.24 -27.38 -4.04
N LEU A 365 10.34 -26.17 -4.60
CA LEU A 365 10.02 -25.90 -6.00
C LEU A 365 11.27 -26.07 -6.91
N PRO A 366 11.29 -27.04 -7.85
CA PRO A 366 12.41 -27.23 -8.77
C PRO A 366 12.68 -25.99 -9.61
N THR A 367 13.95 -25.75 -9.96
CA THR A 367 14.39 -24.54 -10.70
C THR A 367 13.61 -24.31 -11.99
N SER A 368 13.37 -25.37 -12.77
CA SER A 368 12.61 -25.27 -14.03
C SER A 368 11.18 -24.77 -13.82
N ARG A 369 10.51 -25.24 -12.76
CA ARG A 369 9.15 -24.82 -12.41
C ARG A 369 9.11 -23.44 -11.81
N TYR A 370 10.08 -23.11 -10.96
CA TYR A 370 10.24 -21.76 -10.41
C TYR A 370 10.30 -20.73 -11.54
N ILE A 371 11.13 -20.96 -12.57
CA ILE A 371 11.23 -20.07 -13.73
C ILE A 371 9.88 -19.93 -14.44
N ILE A 372 9.16 -21.02 -14.69
CA ILE A 372 7.84 -20.98 -15.34
C ILE A 372 6.82 -20.19 -14.50
N VAL A 373 6.76 -20.44 -13.19
CA VAL A 373 5.87 -19.72 -12.26
C VAL A 373 6.17 -18.23 -12.27
N VAL A 374 7.45 -17.84 -12.21
CA VAL A 374 7.86 -16.44 -12.26
C VAL A 374 7.44 -15.79 -13.58
N ILE A 375 7.67 -16.44 -14.73
CA ILE A 375 7.27 -15.93 -16.04
C ILE A 375 5.75 -15.73 -16.10
N LEU A 376 4.96 -16.70 -15.64
CA LEU A 376 3.50 -16.61 -15.62
C LEU A 376 3.01 -15.48 -14.70
N MET A 377 3.63 -15.29 -13.53
CA MET A 377 3.29 -14.20 -12.62
C MET A 377 3.63 -12.84 -13.22
N VAL A 378 4.80 -12.69 -13.86
CA VAL A 378 5.19 -11.45 -14.54
C VAL A 378 4.23 -11.14 -15.69
N ALA A 379 3.84 -12.15 -16.47
CA ALA A 379 2.83 -12.00 -17.52
C ALA A 379 1.47 -11.57 -16.94
N ALA A 380 1.01 -12.18 -15.85
CA ALA A 380 -0.22 -11.79 -15.17
C ALA A 380 -0.16 -10.33 -14.69
N ILE A 381 0.95 -9.90 -14.07
CA ILE A 381 1.17 -8.53 -13.60
C ILE A 381 1.14 -7.55 -14.79
N ALA A 382 1.83 -7.86 -15.88
CA ALA A 382 1.83 -7.01 -17.08
C ALA A 382 0.41 -6.83 -17.65
N LEU A 383 -0.38 -7.90 -17.67
CA LEU A 383 -1.79 -7.85 -18.09
C LEU A 383 -2.67 -7.03 -17.15
N GLN A 384 -2.48 -7.14 -15.82
CA GLN A 384 -3.18 -6.33 -14.84
C GLN A 384 -2.89 -4.83 -15.03
N ILE A 385 -1.63 -4.47 -15.22
CA ILE A 385 -1.19 -3.09 -15.47
C ILE A 385 -1.75 -2.59 -16.81
N ALA A 386 -1.62 -3.36 -17.88
CA ALA A 386 -2.11 -2.98 -19.21
C ALA A 386 -3.64 -2.77 -19.21
N GLY A 387 -4.40 -3.67 -18.58
CA GLY A 387 -5.83 -3.49 -18.35
C GLY A 387 -6.12 -2.22 -17.56
N GLY A 388 -5.41 -2.02 -16.45
CA GLY A 388 -5.48 -0.83 -15.60
C GLY A 388 -5.35 0.49 -16.38
N VAL A 389 -4.28 0.59 -17.18
CA VAL A 389 -3.95 1.76 -18.02
C VAL A 389 -5.02 2.00 -19.08
N ILE A 390 -5.40 0.97 -19.85
CA ILE A 390 -6.39 1.10 -20.92
C ILE A 390 -7.72 1.60 -20.36
N ASN A 391 -8.19 1.05 -19.24
CA ASN A 391 -9.41 1.52 -18.62
C ASN A 391 -9.29 2.96 -18.07
N TYR A 392 -8.13 3.33 -17.51
CA TYR A 392 -7.92 4.66 -16.98
C TYR A 392 -7.99 5.73 -18.07
N ILE A 393 -7.34 5.47 -19.22
CA ILE A 393 -7.36 6.36 -20.38
C ILE A 393 -8.79 6.50 -20.92
N LYS A 394 -9.48 5.38 -21.18
CA LYS A 394 -10.84 5.40 -21.73
C LYS A 394 -11.84 6.06 -20.79
N THR A 395 -11.76 5.77 -19.50
CA THR A 395 -12.65 6.38 -18.49
C THR A 395 -12.41 7.89 -18.41
N THR A 396 -11.15 8.35 -18.46
CA THR A 396 -10.85 9.79 -18.41
C THR A 396 -11.35 10.52 -19.66
N LYS A 397 -11.26 9.89 -20.85
CA LYS A 397 -11.87 10.44 -22.07
C LYS A 397 -13.40 10.54 -21.94
N LEU A 398 -14.04 9.49 -21.45
CA LEU A 398 -15.49 9.45 -21.25
C LEU A 398 -15.97 10.49 -20.22
N GLU A 399 -15.28 10.60 -19.08
CA GLU A 399 -15.57 11.61 -18.04
C GLU A 399 -15.45 13.04 -18.59
N LYS A 400 -14.46 13.30 -19.45
CA LYS A 400 -14.28 14.61 -20.08
C LYS A 400 -15.44 14.95 -21.02
N HIS A 401 -15.84 14.00 -21.86
CA HIS A 401 -16.92 14.19 -22.83
C HIS A 401 -18.30 14.35 -22.17
N ILE A 402 -18.61 13.55 -21.14
CA ILE A 402 -19.85 13.72 -20.35
C ILE A 402 -19.91 15.12 -19.71
N ARG A 403 -18.76 15.62 -19.24
CA ARG A 403 -18.66 16.95 -18.67
C ARG A 403 -18.86 18.06 -19.71
N GLU A 404 -18.41 17.85 -20.95
CA GLU A 404 -18.63 18.76 -22.08
C GLU A 404 -20.12 18.82 -22.48
N LEU A 405 -20.82 17.68 -22.39
CA LEU A 405 -22.29 17.61 -22.58
C LEU A 405 -23.10 18.24 -21.44
N GLY A 406 -22.46 18.62 -20.33
CA GLY A 406 -23.11 19.27 -19.19
C GLY A 406 -23.93 18.34 -18.29
N GLU A 407 -23.84 17.02 -18.52
CA GLU A 407 -24.36 16.01 -17.60
C GLU A 407 -23.42 15.91 -16.38
N LYS A 408 -23.97 15.88 -15.16
CA LYS A 408 -23.20 15.86 -13.89
C LYS A 408 -23.19 14.49 -13.23
#